data_AF-A0A2U3LFH3-F1
#
_entry.id   AF-A0A2U3LFH3-F1
#
_cell.length_a   1.000
_cell.length_b   1.000
_cell.length_c   1.000
_cell.angle_alpha   90.00
_cell.angle_beta   90.00
_cell.angle_gamma   90.00
#
_symmetry.space_group_name_H-M   'P 1'
#
loop_
_entity.id
_entity.type
_entity.pdbx_description
1 polymer ?
#
loop_
_entity_poly.entity_id
_entity_poly.type
_entity_poly.pdbx_seq_one_letter_code
_entity_poly.pdbx_strand_id
1 'polypeptide(L)'
;MRRMDRTAEPPNALLVSPKGDLLAAVFMKADNMLEPAPIVVWEADSGRRRVEWMPPKLAVGGGWTEDGRLLVATATKEAVHVWQVY
;
A
#
# COMPACT_ATOMS: atom_id res chain seq x y z
N MET A 1 3.61 18.87 10.15
CA MET A 1 3.21 17.46 10.38
C MET A 1 1.72 17.34 10.12
N ARG A 2 1.30 16.60 9.09
CA ARG A 2 -0.11 16.34 8.77
C ARG A 2 -0.44 14.89 9.13
N ARG A 3 -1.59 14.67 9.78
CA ARG A 3 -2.09 13.34 10.12
C ARG A 3 -2.99 12.85 8.99
N MET A 4 -2.62 11.74 8.36
CA MET A 4 -3.54 11.01 7.48
C MET A 4 -4.57 10.25 8.34
N ASP A 5 -5.71 9.87 7.75
CA ASP A 5 -6.82 9.22 8.45
C ASP A 5 -6.36 8.13 9.42
N ARG A 6 -7.09 8.01 10.55
CA ARG A 6 -6.77 7.03 11.59
C ARG A 6 -7.00 5.62 11.02
N THR A 7 -5.93 4.88 10.78
CA THR A 7 -6.01 3.47 10.43
C THR A 7 -6.03 2.62 11.71
N ALA A 8 -6.81 1.55 11.71
CA ALA A 8 -6.84 0.59 12.82
C ALA A 8 -5.58 -0.29 12.85
N GLU A 9 -4.98 -0.48 11.68
CA GLU A 9 -3.82 -1.36 11.48
C GLU A 9 -2.51 -0.56 11.40
N PRO A 10 -1.38 -1.10 11.91
CA PRO A 10 -0.07 -0.46 11.79
C PRO A 10 0.45 -0.51 10.34
N PRO A 11 1.08 0.58 9.84
CA PRO A 11 1.75 0.56 8.55
C PRO A 11 3.03 -0.27 8.62
N ASN A 12 3.21 -1.19 7.68
CA ASN A 12 4.44 -1.94 7.47
C ASN A 12 5.44 -1.18 6.59
N ALA A 13 4.92 -0.54 5.53
CA ALA A 13 5.73 0.19 4.57
C ALA A 13 5.02 1.47 4.13
N LEU A 14 5.82 2.50 3.84
CA LEU A 14 5.40 3.74 3.21
C LEU A 14 6.19 3.92 1.91
N LEU A 15 5.48 4.22 0.83
CA LEU A 15 6.05 4.37 -0.51
C LEU A 15 5.62 5.72 -1.08
N VAL A 16 6.56 6.47 -1.64
CA VAL A 16 6.31 7.77 -2.27
C VAL A 16 6.40 7.60 -3.79
N SER A 17 5.43 8.15 -4.54
CA SER A 17 5.51 8.16 -6.01
C SER A 17 6.74 8.94 -6.48
N PRO A 18 7.27 8.69 -7.69
CA PRO A 18 8.45 9.39 -8.20
C PRO A 18 8.28 10.91 -8.25
N LYS A 19 7.05 11.38 -8.50
CA LYS A 19 6.72 12.81 -8.50
C LYS A 19 6.48 13.39 -7.11
N GLY A 20 6.39 12.55 -6.07
CA GLY A 20 6.10 12.98 -4.71
C GLY A 20 4.64 13.36 -4.44
N ASP A 21 3.76 13.23 -5.44
CA ASP A 21 2.36 13.65 -5.38
C ASP A 21 1.44 12.61 -4.73
N LEU A 22 1.91 11.36 -4.60
CA LEU A 22 1.17 10.27 -3.99
C LEU A 22 2.00 9.58 -2.90
N LEU A 23 1.30 9.20 -1.84
CA LEU A 23 1.80 8.36 -0.77
C LEU A 23 0.99 7.08 -0.73
N ALA A 24 1.65 5.93 -0.68
CA ALA A 24 1.01 4.65 -0.40
C ALA A 24 1.48 4.12 0.95
N ALA A 25 0.55 3.57 1.73
CA ALA A 25 0.87 2.79 2.91
C ALA A 25 0.39 1.35 2.70
N VAL A 26 1.28 0.41 2.98
CA VAL A 26 0.96 -1.00 3.07
C VAL A 26 0.77 -1.33 4.55
N PHE A 27 -0.43 -1.73 4.93
CA PHE A 27 -0.73 -2.10 6.31
C PHE A 27 -0.43 -3.58 6.57
N MET A 28 -0.30 -3.94 7.84
CA MET A 28 -0.29 -5.33 8.30
C MET A 28 -1.28 -5.48 9.44
N LYS A 29 -1.87 -6.66 9.60
CA LYS A 29 -2.70 -6.96 10.77
C LYS A 29 -1.84 -7.30 11.97
N ALA A 30 -2.01 -6.57 13.06
CA ALA A 30 -1.18 -6.74 14.26
C ALA A 30 -1.47 -8.06 15.02
N ASP A 31 -2.70 -8.55 14.94
CA ASP A 31 -3.16 -9.79 15.57
C ASP A 31 -2.80 -11.04 14.76
N ASN A 32 -2.75 -10.94 13.43
CA ASN A 32 -2.35 -12.01 12.53
C ASN A 32 -1.63 -11.49 11.27
N MET A 33 -0.29 -11.49 11.32
CA MET A 33 0.55 -10.99 10.22
C MET A 33 0.47 -11.80 8.92
N LEU A 34 -0.26 -12.92 8.89
CA LEU A 34 -0.48 -13.73 7.67
C LEU A 34 -1.76 -13.32 6.92
N GLU A 35 -2.64 -12.56 7.55
CA GLU A 35 -3.84 -12.05 6.90
C GLU A 35 -3.54 -10.80 6.05
N PRO A 36 -4.24 -10.61 4.92
CA PRO A 36 -4.12 -9.36 4.17
C PRO A 36 -4.66 -8.19 5.00
N ALA A 37 -4.00 -7.05 4.85
CA ALA A 37 -4.47 -5.76 5.34
C ALA A 37 -4.49 -4.79 4.15
N PRO A 38 -5.24 -3.68 4.22
CA PRO A 38 -5.44 -2.82 3.08
C PRO A 38 -4.14 -2.13 2.65
N ILE A 39 -4.13 -1.68 1.40
CA ILE A 39 -3.17 -0.74 0.86
C ILE A 39 -3.93 0.52 0.52
N VAL A 40 -3.46 1.64 1.04
CA VAL A 40 -4.15 2.91 0.89
C VAL A 40 -3.22 3.90 0.20
N VAL A 41 -3.76 4.62 -0.78
CA VAL A 41 -3.04 5.66 -1.53
C VAL A 41 -3.71 7.00 -1.26
N TRP A 42 -2.92 8.02 -0.96
CA TRP A 42 -3.35 9.40 -0.75
C TRP A 42 -2.62 10.35 -1.68
N GLU A 43 -3.27 11.47 -2.00
CA GLU A 43 -2.57 12.68 -2.44
C GLU A 43 -1.68 13.19 -1.30
N ALA A 44 -0.40 13.43 -1.59
CA ALA A 44 0.55 13.89 -0.58
C ALA A 44 0.19 15.26 0.00
N ASP A 45 -0.23 16.20 -0.85
CA ASP A 45 -0.49 17.59 -0.46
C ASP A 45 -1.78 17.74 0.36
N SER A 46 -2.87 17.17 -0.13
CA SER A 46 -4.19 17.34 0.45
C SER A 46 -4.46 16.31 1.57
N GLY A 47 -3.80 15.15 1.52
CA GLY A 47 -4.15 13.98 2.31
C GLY A 47 -5.42 13.28 1.85
N ARG A 48 -5.96 13.64 0.69
CA ARG A 48 -7.18 13.01 0.15
C ARG A 48 -6.88 11.58 -0.28
N ARG A 49 -7.65 10.64 0.25
CA ARG A 49 -7.59 9.23 -0.14
C ARG A 49 -8.02 9.07 -1.60
N ARG A 50 -7.20 8.38 -2.39
CA ARG A 50 -7.44 8.05 -3.80
C ARG A 50 -7.84 6.60 -4.00
N VAL A 51 -7.17 5.70 -3.28
CA VAL A 51 -7.38 4.26 -3.36
C VAL A 51 -7.37 3.66 -1.96
N GLU A 52 -8.22 2.67 -1.76
CA GLU A 52 -8.13 1.69 -0.69
C GLU A 52 -8.38 0.33 -1.31
N TRP A 53 -7.36 -0.53 -1.30
CA TRP A 53 -7.40 -1.83 -1.95
C TRP A 53 -7.04 -2.92 -0.96
N MET A 54 -7.86 -3.96 -0.90
CA MET A 54 -7.57 -5.16 -0.12
C MET A 54 -6.91 -6.19 -1.03
N PRO A 55 -5.63 -6.54 -0.83
CA PRO A 55 -5.00 -7.59 -1.60
C PRO A 55 -5.60 -8.96 -1.23
N PRO A 56 -5.62 -9.92 -2.17
CA PRO A 56 -6.18 -11.25 -1.91
C PRO A 56 -5.32 -12.10 -0.95
N LYS A 57 -4.05 -11.72 -0.76
CA LYS A 57 -3.06 -12.35 0.12
C LYS A 57 -2.17 -11.28 0.74
N LEU A 58 -1.36 -11.66 1.72
CA LEU A 58 -0.38 -10.79 2.35
C LEU A 58 0.49 -10.10 1.28
N ALA A 59 0.54 -8.78 1.34
CA ALA A 59 1.48 -7.99 0.57
C ALA A 59 2.88 -8.13 1.17
N VAL A 60 3.84 -8.55 0.35
CA VAL A 60 5.23 -8.80 0.76
C VAL A 60 6.20 -7.73 0.27
N GLY A 61 5.72 -6.84 -0.61
CA GLY A 61 6.49 -5.72 -1.12
C GLY A 61 5.67 -4.88 -2.09
N GLY A 62 6.23 -3.74 -2.46
CA GLY A 62 5.63 -2.86 -3.45
C GLY A 62 6.59 -1.74 -3.83
N GLY A 63 6.28 -1.06 -4.93
CA GLY A 63 7.07 0.03 -5.43
C GLY A 63 6.32 0.78 -6.52
N TRP A 64 6.70 2.04 -6.70
CA TRP A 64 6.19 2.84 -7.80
C TRP A 64 7.08 2.67 -9.01
N THR A 65 6.47 2.54 -10.18
CA THR A 65 7.16 2.69 -11.46
C THR A 65 7.41 4.18 -11.73
N GLU A 66 8.38 4.49 -12.59
CA GLU A 66 8.70 5.89 -12.95
C GLU A 66 7.51 6.66 -13.55
N ASP A 67 6.60 5.96 -14.24
CA ASP A 67 5.39 6.54 -14.81
C ASP A 67 4.24 6.73 -13.79
N GLY A 68 4.48 6.43 -12.51
CA GLY A 68 3.57 6.73 -11.42
C GLY A 68 2.53 5.64 -11.15
N ARG A 69 2.75 4.41 -11.61
CA ARG A 69 1.91 3.26 -11.26
C ARG A 69 2.40 2.57 -10.01
N LEU A 70 1.48 2.19 -9.13
CA LEU A 70 1.82 1.44 -7.92
C LEU A 70 1.76 -0.05 -8.22
N LEU A 71 2.90 -0.73 -8.14
CA LEU A 71 2.98 -2.18 -8.18
C LEU A 71 3.08 -2.75 -6.77
N VAL A 72 2.29 -3.79 -6.51
CA VAL A 72 2.30 -4.52 -5.23
C VAL A 72 2.53 -6.00 -5.51
N ALA A 73 3.44 -6.61 -4.76
CA ALA A 73 3.68 -8.04 -4.77
C ALA A 73 2.96 -8.72 -3.61
N THR A 74 2.23 -9.80 -3.92
CA THR A 74 1.67 -10.74 -2.94
C THR A 74 2.26 -12.12 -3.17
N ALA A 75 2.47 -12.91 -2.11
CA ALA A 75 3.04 -14.24 -2.24
C ALA A 75 2.05 -15.35 -1.84
N THR A 76 2.10 -16.47 -2.58
CA THR A 76 1.63 -17.79 -2.13
C THR A 76 2.84 -18.69 -1.89
N LYS A 77 2.63 -19.97 -1.55
CA LYS A 77 3.73 -20.92 -1.44
C LYS A 77 4.38 -21.21 -2.81
N GLU A 78 3.62 -21.05 -3.88
CA GLU A 78 3.96 -21.50 -5.22
C GLU A 78 4.36 -20.34 -6.15
N ALA A 79 3.92 -19.11 -5.87
CA ALA A 79 4.12 -17.98 -6.77
C ALA A 79 4.14 -16.62 -6.07
N VAL A 80 4.79 -15.66 -6.72
CA VAL A 80 4.60 -14.23 -6.47
C VAL A 80 3.68 -13.67 -7.54
N HIS A 81 2.63 -12.98 -7.12
CA HIS A 81 1.72 -12.26 -8.00
C HIS A 81 1.99 -10.76 -7.87
N VAL A 82 1.99 -10.05 -9.00
CA VAL A 82 2.19 -8.60 -9.05
C VAL A 82 0.92 -7.94 -9.56
N TRP A 83 0.49 -6.91 -8.84
CA TRP A 83 -0.75 -6.17 -9.10
C TRP A 83 -0.44 -4.72 -9.39
N GLN A 84 -1.12 -4.11 -10.35
CA GLN A 84 -1.18 -2.66 -10.50
C GLN A 84 -2.38 -2.13 -9.72
N VAL A 85 -2.13 -1.26 -8.75
CA VAL A 85 -3.13 -0.77 -7.77
C VAL A 85 -3.58 0.66 -8.07
N TYR A 86 -2.69 1.44 -8.70
CA TYR A 86 -2.90 2.81 -9.17
C TYR A 86 -2.14 3.00 -10.48
#